data_AF-A0A3N5L6R9-F1
#
_entry.id   AF-A0A3N5L6R9-F1
#
_cell.length_a   1.000
_cell.length_b   1.000
_cell.length_c   1.000
_cell.angle_alpha   90.00
_cell.angle_beta   90.00
_cell.angle_gamma   90.00
#
_symmetry.space_group_name_H-M   'P 1'
#
loop_
_entity.id
_entity.type
_entity.pdbx_description
1 polymer ?
#
loop_
_entity_poly.entity_id
_entity_poly.type
_entity_poly.pdbx_seq_one_letter_code
_entity_poly.pdbx_strand_id
1 'polypeptide(L)'
;MKNISKKFLFFFTLFLILLLYIILSPALGSPFYYIPYLFIPAAIALFVTFIFAFIIDLVKKTGKSWNFLYACLALSASLYVGIKIIDLQIEQSKSSAGPVINSLQKYYSDNNKFPDNINELTPKYIDDIPKSNMGFIGSSYVYKSQTDNRDFWLSFEELNSYKWIYINSRNIWVYDD
;
A
#
# COMPACT_ATOMS: atom_id res chain seq x y z
N MET A 1 4.34 -34.21 32.52
CA MET A 1 4.23 -33.19 31.44
C MET A 1 2.75 -33.02 31.08
N LYS A 2 2.20 -31.80 31.17
CA LYS A 2 0.81 -31.53 30.76
C LYS A 2 0.72 -31.61 29.23
N ASN A 3 -0.24 -32.38 28.72
CA ASN A 3 -0.55 -32.43 27.29
C ASN A 3 -0.86 -31.01 26.79
N ILE A 4 0.05 -30.44 26.01
CA ILE A 4 -0.23 -29.25 25.21
C ILE A 4 -1.46 -29.59 24.37
N SER A 5 -2.48 -28.73 24.41
CA SER A 5 -3.70 -29.02 23.67
C SER A 5 -3.38 -29.10 22.19
N LYS A 6 -3.86 -30.14 21.50
CA LYS A 6 -3.68 -30.28 20.04
C LYS A 6 -4.13 -29.01 19.28
N LYS A 7 -5.10 -28.28 19.86
CA LYS A 7 -5.57 -26.97 19.39
C LYS A 7 -4.44 -25.93 19.38
N PHE A 8 -3.68 -25.79 20.47
CA PHE A 8 -2.55 -24.87 20.53
C PHE A 8 -1.50 -25.16 19.46
N LEU A 9 -1.12 -26.44 19.33
CA LEU A 9 -0.10 -26.84 18.35
C LEU A 9 -0.56 -26.53 16.91
N PHE A 10 -1.82 -26.81 16.58
CA PHE A 10 -2.39 -26.49 15.28
C PHE A 10 -2.35 -24.98 14.98
N PHE A 11 -2.77 -24.13 15.93
CA PHE A 11 -2.82 -22.68 15.73
C PHE A 11 -1.44 -22.02 15.74
N PHE A 12 -0.50 -22.51 16.55
CA PHE A 12 0.88 -22.05 16.52
C PHE A 12 1.53 -22.34 15.16
N THR A 13 1.27 -23.52 14.59
CA THR A 13 1.72 -23.86 13.23
C THR A 13 1.08 -22.96 12.18
N LEU A 14 -0.22 -22.65 12.29
CA LEU A 14 -0.90 -21.73 11.38
C LEU A 14 -0.28 -20.32 11.43
N PHE A 15 0.00 -19.81 12.63
CA PHE A 15 0.68 -18.53 12.82
C PHE A 15 2.08 -18.54 12.20
N LEU A 16 2.86 -19.61 12.42
CA LEU A 16 4.18 -19.75 11.81
C LEU A 16 4.11 -19.79 10.29
N ILE A 17 3.14 -20.48 9.71
CA ILE A 17 2.93 -20.49 8.25
C ILE A 17 2.60 -19.08 7.75
N LEU A 18 1.74 -18.35 8.45
CA LEU A 18 1.37 -16.98 8.08
C LEU A 18 2.56 -16.02 8.19
N LEU A 19 3.37 -16.16 9.25
CA LEU A 19 4.60 -15.41 9.45
C LEU A 19 5.64 -15.75 8.38
N LEU A 20 5.79 -17.04 8.06
CA LEU A 20 6.72 -17.50 7.02
C LEU A 20 6.27 -17.00 5.65
N TYR A 21 4.97 -17.00 5.37
CA TYR A 21 4.40 -16.43 4.16
C TYR A 21 4.72 -14.93 4.06
N ILE A 22 4.56 -14.17 5.14
CA ILE A 22 4.94 -12.76 5.21
C ILE A 22 6.46 -12.56 4.95
N ILE A 23 7.31 -13.41 5.54
CA ILE A 23 8.77 -13.32 5.37
C ILE A 23 9.22 -13.75 3.96
N LEU A 24 8.52 -14.70 3.34
CA LEU A 24 8.87 -15.26 2.03
C LEU A 24 8.15 -14.57 0.85
N SER A 25 7.05 -13.84 1.06
CA SER A 25 6.39 -13.07 -0.01
C SER A 25 7.34 -12.12 -0.73
N PRO A 26 8.32 -11.50 -0.04
CA PRO A 26 9.43 -10.79 -0.66
C PRO A 26 10.22 -11.57 -1.70
N ALA A 27 10.62 -12.80 -1.36
CA ALA A 27 11.48 -13.64 -2.20
C ALA A 27 10.72 -14.25 -3.39
N LEU A 28 9.38 -14.25 -3.34
CA LEU A 28 8.51 -14.80 -4.37
C LEU A 28 8.08 -13.77 -5.42
N GLY A 29 8.57 -12.53 -5.35
CA GLY A 29 8.20 -11.47 -6.29
C GLY A 29 6.71 -11.11 -6.23
N SER A 30 6.06 -11.34 -5.08
CA SER A 30 4.65 -11.05 -4.92
C SER A 30 4.42 -9.53 -4.87
N PRO A 31 3.41 -8.99 -5.58
CA PRO A 31 3.04 -7.57 -5.52
C PRO A 31 2.67 -7.07 -4.12
N PHE A 32 2.52 -7.99 -3.17
CA PHE A 32 2.23 -7.70 -1.77
C PHE A 32 3.48 -7.62 -0.89
N TYR A 33 4.70 -7.49 -1.45
CA TYR A 33 5.98 -7.49 -0.72
C TYR A 33 5.95 -6.63 0.56
N TYR A 34 5.36 -5.42 0.51
CA TYR A 34 5.49 -4.45 1.61
C TYR A 34 4.23 -4.18 2.44
N ILE A 35 3.06 -4.64 2.00
CA ILE A 35 1.82 -4.57 2.79
C ILE A 35 2.02 -5.14 4.20
N PRO A 36 2.74 -6.28 4.39
CA PRO A 36 2.99 -6.80 5.71
C PRO A 36 3.69 -5.81 6.64
N TYR A 37 4.62 -4.95 6.20
CA TYR A 37 5.41 -4.11 7.12
C TYR A 37 4.57 -3.08 7.89
N LEU A 38 3.50 -2.56 7.29
CA LEU A 38 2.54 -1.68 8.00
C LEU A 38 1.69 -2.45 9.02
N PHE A 39 1.46 -3.74 8.75
CA PHE A 39 0.68 -4.62 9.61
C PHE A 39 1.53 -5.42 10.59
N ILE A 40 2.86 -5.47 10.46
CA ILE A 40 3.75 -6.19 11.38
C ILE A 40 3.55 -5.70 12.82
N PRO A 41 3.49 -4.39 13.13
CA PRO A 41 3.23 -3.94 14.50
C PRO A 41 1.86 -4.39 15.02
N ALA A 42 0.82 -4.32 14.19
CA ALA A 42 -0.53 -4.74 14.55
C ALA A 42 -0.62 -6.27 14.73
N ALA A 43 0.03 -7.05 13.86
CA ALA A 43 0.13 -8.49 13.94
C ALA A 43 0.93 -8.93 15.18
N ILE A 44 2.04 -8.24 15.50
CA ILE A 44 2.80 -8.46 16.73
C ILE A 44 1.92 -8.14 17.95
N ALA A 45 1.23 -6.99 17.96
CA ALA A 45 0.35 -6.61 19.07
C ALA A 45 -0.79 -7.64 19.27
N LEU A 46 -1.42 -8.10 18.19
CA LEU A 46 -2.44 -9.15 18.23
C LEU A 46 -1.86 -10.49 18.69
N PHE A 47 -0.65 -10.84 18.25
CA PHE A 47 0.05 -12.05 18.69
C PHE A 47 0.40 -12.01 20.18
N VAL A 48 0.89 -10.87 20.68
CA VAL A 48 1.18 -10.65 22.10
C VAL A 48 -0.11 -10.75 22.92
N THR A 49 -1.18 -10.08 22.47
CA THR A 49 -2.50 -10.15 23.11
C THR A 49 -3.03 -11.59 23.14
N PHE A 50 -2.82 -12.34 22.07
CA PHE A 50 -3.15 -13.77 21.99
C PHE A 50 -2.35 -14.60 22.99
N ILE A 51 -1.02 -14.41 23.09
CA ILE A 51 -0.18 -15.12 24.07
C ILE A 51 -0.68 -14.83 25.49
N PHE A 52 -0.95 -13.57 25.84
CA PHE A 52 -1.49 -13.23 27.15
C PHE A 52 -2.85 -13.87 27.42
N ALA A 53 -3.77 -13.81 26.47
CA ALA A 53 -5.09 -14.44 26.59
C ALA A 53 -4.98 -15.97 26.78
N PHE A 54 -4.06 -16.60 26.05
CA PHE A 54 -3.79 -18.03 26.16
C PHE A 54 -3.19 -18.42 27.52
N ILE A 55 -2.20 -17.65 28.01
CA ILE A 55 -1.62 -17.85 29.35
C ILE A 55 -2.71 -17.73 30.43
N ILE A 56 -3.57 -16.72 30.33
CA ILE A 56 -4.69 -16.52 31.27
C ILE A 56 -5.66 -17.71 31.25
N ASP A 57 -6.03 -18.22 30.08
CA ASP A 57 -6.94 -19.38 29.98
C ASP A 57 -6.29 -20.66 30.52
N LEU A 58 -4.98 -20.85 30.31
CA LEU A 58 -4.21 -21.95 30.91
C LEU A 58 -4.16 -21.89 32.44
N VAL A 59 -4.01 -20.69 33.01
CA VAL A 59 -3.96 -20.49 34.46
C VAL A 59 -5.36 -20.67 35.08
N LYS A 60 -6.38 -20.05 34.48
CA LYS A 60 -7.75 -20.05 35.03
C LYS A 60 -8.58 -21.29 34.65
N LYS A 61 -8.09 -22.14 33.74
CA LYS A 61 -8.79 -23.34 33.22
C LYS A 61 -10.21 -23.04 32.74
N THR A 62 -10.44 -21.84 32.23
CA THR A 62 -11.79 -21.37 31.90
C THR A 62 -12.39 -22.05 30.68
N GLY A 63 -11.56 -22.66 29.82
CA GLY A 63 -12.00 -23.39 28.64
C GLY A 63 -12.63 -22.49 27.57
N LYS A 64 -12.44 -21.18 27.67
CA LYS A 64 -13.09 -20.20 26.79
C LYS A 64 -12.17 -19.85 25.62
N SER A 65 -12.21 -20.68 24.57
CA SER A 65 -11.41 -20.52 23.35
C SER A 65 -11.85 -19.35 22.44
N TRP A 66 -12.83 -18.54 22.85
CA TRP A 66 -13.41 -17.48 22.01
C TRP A 66 -12.44 -16.31 21.76
N ASN A 67 -11.50 -16.06 22.67
CA ASN A 67 -10.50 -14.99 22.52
C ASN A 67 -9.65 -15.13 21.24
N PHE A 68 -9.38 -16.37 20.81
CA PHE A 68 -8.66 -16.63 19.58
C PHE A 68 -9.49 -16.26 18.34
N LEU A 69 -10.77 -16.62 18.33
CA LEU A 69 -11.67 -16.30 17.22
C LEU A 69 -11.78 -14.77 17.06
N TYR A 70 -11.87 -14.02 18.17
CA TYR A 70 -11.84 -12.56 18.13
C TYR A 70 -10.52 -12.00 17.61
N ALA A 71 -9.37 -12.58 17.99
CA ALA A 71 -8.07 -12.15 17.48
C ALA A 71 -7.92 -12.40 15.96
N CYS A 72 -8.38 -13.55 15.46
CA CYS A 72 -8.40 -13.85 14.02
C CYS A 72 -9.32 -12.89 13.27
N LEU A 73 -10.54 -12.66 13.78
CA LEU A 73 -11.47 -11.71 13.17
C LEU A 73 -10.91 -10.29 13.15
N ALA A 74 -10.27 -9.85 14.23
CA ALA A 74 -9.61 -8.54 14.30
C ALA A 74 -8.47 -8.42 13.28
N LEU A 75 -7.63 -9.46 13.13
CA LEU A 75 -6.56 -9.48 12.14
C LEU A 75 -7.13 -9.41 10.72
N SER A 76 -8.12 -10.26 10.38
CA SER A 76 -8.76 -10.25 9.06
C SER A 76 -9.42 -8.91 8.75
N ALA A 77 -10.10 -8.30 9.73
CA ALA A 77 -10.69 -6.97 9.57
C ALA A 77 -9.61 -5.91 9.33
N SER A 78 -8.50 -5.95 10.07
CA SER A 78 -7.40 -4.99 9.89
C SER A 78 -6.77 -5.08 8.49
N LEU A 79 -6.51 -6.30 7.99
CA LEU A 79 -5.99 -6.53 6.63
C LEU A 79 -6.95 -6.00 5.57
N TYR A 80 -8.24 -6.30 5.71
CA TYR A 80 -9.26 -5.78 4.78
C TYR A 80 -9.30 -4.25 4.76
N VAL A 81 -9.28 -3.62 5.94
CA VAL A 81 -9.29 -2.16 6.06
C VAL A 81 -8.07 -1.53 5.40
N GLY A 82 -6.86 -2.06 5.61
CA GLY A 82 -5.70 -1.43 4.96
C GLY A 82 -5.62 -1.65 3.46
N ILE A 83 -6.13 -2.77 2.91
CA ILE A 83 -6.32 -2.89 1.44
C ILE A 83 -7.24 -1.76 0.95
N LYS A 84 -8.35 -1.48 1.65
CA LYS A 84 -9.25 -0.38 1.29
C LYS A 84 -8.65 1.00 1.43
N ILE A 85 -7.75 1.20 2.39
CA ILE A 85 -7.00 2.46 2.49
C ILE A 85 -6.07 2.63 1.29
N ILE A 86 -5.38 1.58 0.85
CA ILE A 86 -4.50 1.63 -0.34
C ILE A 86 -5.32 1.96 -1.59
N ASP A 87 -6.43 1.25 -1.83
CA ASP A 87 -7.35 1.52 -2.95
C ASP A 87 -7.77 3.01 -2.96
N LEU A 88 -8.15 3.53 -1.79
CA LEU A 88 -8.57 4.92 -1.64
C LEU A 88 -7.42 5.91 -1.93
N GLN A 89 -6.22 5.63 -1.44
CA GLN A 89 -5.04 6.46 -1.68
C GLN A 89 -4.66 6.50 -3.17
N ILE A 90 -4.77 5.37 -3.87
CA ILE A 90 -4.53 5.28 -5.32
C ILE A 90 -5.53 6.17 -6.07
N GLU A 91 -6.83 6.02 -5.79
CA GLU A 91 -7.87 6.81 -6.48
C GLU A 91 -7.75 8.31 -6.18
N GLN A 92 -7.46 8.66 -4.93
CA GLN A 92 -7.19 10.06 -4.56
C GLN A 92 -5.92 10.60 -5.22
N SER A 93 -4.88 9.77 -5.40
CA SER A 93 -3.65 10.16 -6.11
C SER A 93 -3.89 10.34 -7.61
N LYS A 94 -4.70 9.49 -8.26
CA LYS A 94 -5.11 9.69 -9.65
C LYS A 94 -5.92 10.98 -9.81
N SER A 95 -6.85 11.25 -8.89
CA SER A 95 -7.65 12.48 -8.89
C SER A 95 -6.79 13.73 -8.68
N SER A 96 -5.85 13.68 -7.73
CA SER A 96 -4.95 14.80 -7.41
C SER A 96 -3.94 15.09 -8.53
N ALA A 97 -3.69 14.13 -9.43
CA ALA A 97 -2.88 14.33 -10.63
C ALA A 97 -3.62 15.13 -11.72
N GLY A 98 -4.96 15.23 -11.66
CA GLY A 98 -5.78 15.90 -12.67
C GLY A 98 -5.34 17.34 -12.97
N PRO A 99 -5.16 18.22 -11.96
CA PRO A 99 -4.62 19.57 -12.15
C PRO A 99 -3.25 19.60 -12.83
N VAL A 100 -2.35 18.66 -12.51
CA VAL A 100 -1.02 18.55 -13.13
C VAL A 100 -1.14 18.17 -14.60
N ILE A 101 -1.95 17.15 -14.92
CA ILE A 101 -2.20 16.69 -16.29
C ILE A 101 -2.80 17.83 -17.12
N ASN A 102 -3.80 18.53 -16.61
CA ASN A 102 -4.42 19.67 -17.29
C ASN A 102 -3.43 20.81 -17.55
N SER A 103 -2.54 21.08 -16.58
CA SER A 103 -1.50 22.09 -16.72
C SER A 103 -0.47 21.71 -17.78
N LEU A 104 -0.09 20.43 -17.88
CA LEU A 104 0.76 19.91 -18.94
C LEU A 104 0.12 20.06 -20.33
N GLN A 105 -1.17 19.76 -20.46
CA GLN A 105 -1.90 19.98 -21.72
C GLN A 105 -1.91 21.45 -22.12
N LYS A 106 -2.16 22.35 -21.16
CA LYS A 106 -2.16 23.78 -21.41
C LYS A 106 -0.78 24.28 -21.82
N TYR A 107 0.28 23.82 -21.15
CA TYR A 107 1.66 24.11 -21.54
C TYR A 107 1.93 23.66 -22.98
N TYR A 108 1.50 22.46 -23.35
CA TYR A 108 1.66 21.95 -24.72
C TYR A 108 0.92 22.81 -25.74
N SER A 109 -0.32 23.19 -25.46
CA SER A 109 -1.11 24.07 -26.33
C SER A 109 -0.42 25.41 -26.58
N ASP A 110 0.24 25.97 -25.57
CA ASP A 110 0.91 27.27 -25.66
C ASP A 110 2.29 27.19 -26.34
N ASN A 111 3.00 26.06 -26.22
CA ASN A 111 4.40 25.94 -26.61
C ASN A 111 4.67 24.91 -27.72
N ASN A 112 3.65 24.16 -28.15
CA ASN A 112 3.73 23.02 -29.08
C ASN A 112 4.72 21.92 -28.66
N LYS A 113 5.03 21.83 -27.36
CA LYS A 113 5.85 20.79 -26.75
C LYS A 113 5.53 20.68 -25.27
N PHE A 114 5.72 19.51 -24.68
CA PHE A 114 5.71 19.32 -23.23
C PHE A 114 7.00 19.88 -22.60
N PRO A 115 6.98 20.29 -21.31
CA PRO A 115 8.16 20.81 -20.64
C PRO A 115 9.24 19.73 -20.47
N ASP A 116 10.50 20.14 -20.34
CA ASP A 116 11.59 19.19 -20.04
C ASP A 116 11.56 18.80 -18.56
N ASN A 117 11.05 19.69 -17.71
CA ASN A 117 10.86 19.47 -16.27
C ASN A 117 9.47 19.92 -15.80
N ILE A 118 8.82 19.13 -14.94
CA ILE A 118 7.51 19.47 -14.34
C ILE A 118 7.50 20.80 -13.59
N ASN A 119 8.65 21.24 -13.05
CA ASN A 119 8.76 22.53 -12.34
C ASN A 119 8.54 23.74 -13.27
N GLU A 120 8.63 23.59 -14.59
CA GLU A 120 8.32 24.66 -15.55
C GLU A 120 6.82 25.00 -15.59
N LEU A 121 5.96 24.14 -15.03
CA LEU A 121 4.54 24.43 -14.87
C LEU A 121 4.29 25.55 -13.85
N THR A 122 5.16 25.67 -12.85
CA THR A 122 4.99 26.60 -11.74
C THR A 122 5.77 27.89 -11.96
N PRO A 123 5.21 29.06 -11.60
CA PRO A 123 3.84 29.30 -11.13
C PRO A 123 2.83 29.57 -12.25
N LYS A 124 3.27 29.55 -13.52
CA LYS A 124 2.47 30.09 -14.64
C LYS A 124 1.22 29.28 -14.96
N TYR A 125 1.29 27.96 -14.88
CA TYR A 125 0.22 27.03 -15.25
C TYR A 125 -0.45 26.39 -14.03
N ILE A 126 0.28 26.27 -12.91
CA ILE A 126 -0.21 25.77 -11.62
C ILE A 126 0.56 26.46 -10.48
N ASP A 127 -0.12 26.75 -9.37
CA ASP A 127 0.50 27.45 -8.22
C ASP A 127 1.57 26.61 -7.51
N ASP A 128 1.29 25.32 -7.32
CA ASP A 128 2.22 24.32 -6.78
C ASP A 128 1.86 22.93 -7.31
N ILE A 129 2.85 22.04 -7.37
CA ILE A 129 2.62 20.66 -7.82
C ILE A 129 2.06 19.87 -6.63
N PRO A 130 0.80 19.41 -6.66
CA PRO A 130 0.26 18.63 -5.57
C PRO A 130 1.06 17.34 -5.38
N LYS A 131 1.14 16.87 -4.14
CA LYS A 131 1.67 15.54 -3.84
C LYS A 131 0.61 14.48 -4.12
N SER A 132 1.05 13.27 -4.43
CA SER A 132 0.22 12.09 -4.39
C SER A 132 -0.26 11.85 -2.94
N ASN A 133 -1.33 11.08 -2.78
CA ASN A 133 -1.81 10.65 -1.47
C ASN A 133 -1.20 9.31 -1.04
N MET A 134 -0.12 8.86 -1.70
CA MET A 134 0.54 7.61 -1.35
C MET A 134 1.41 7.75 -0.11
N GLY A 135 1.29 6.78 0.80
CA GLY A 135 1.98 6.80 2.08
C GLY A 135 1.34 7.76 3.09
N PHE A 136 2.03 8.02 4.20
CA PHE A 136 1.47 8.85 5.30
C PHE A 136 1.57 10.35 5.03
N ILE A 137 2.59 10.80 4.29
CA ILE A 137 2.89 12.22 4.05
C ILE A 137 2.69 12.65 2.60
N GLY A 138 2.24 11.73 1.75
CA GLY A 138 2.21 11.89 0.30
C GLY A 138 3.60 11.80 -0.34
N SER A 139 3.65 11.42 -1.61
CA SER A 139 4.90 11.38 -2.40
C SER A 139 4.81 12.33 -3.59
N SER A 140 5.94 12.82 -4.07
CA SER A 140 5.97 13.63 -5.29
C SER A 140 5.65 12.77 -6.52
N TYR A 141 4.98 13.34 -7.51
CA TYR A 141 4.86 12.68 -8.80
C TYR A 141 6.20 12.66 -9.54
N VAL A 142 6.46 11.57 -10.25
CA VAL A 142 7.60 11.41 -11.16
C VAL A 142 7.12 11.68 -12.57
N TYR A 143 7.70 12.71 -13.18
CA TYR A 143 7.40 13.16 -14.54
C TYR A 143 8.54 12.80 -15.50
N LYS A 144 8.19 12.37 -16.72
CA LYS A 144 9.14 12.21 -17.84
C LYS A 144 8.48 12.61 -19.15
N SER A 145 9.12 13.50 -19.90
CA SER A 145 8.77 13.77 -21.29
C SER A 145 9.26 12.65 -22.21
N GLN A 146 8.59 12.43 -23.33
CA GLN A 146 8.90 11.40 -24.32
C GLN A 146 8.74 11.89 -25.75
N THR A 147 9.41 11.18 -26.67
CA THR A 147 9.27 11.31 -28.13
C THR A 147 9.34 12.78 -28.56
N ASP A 148 10.52 13.39 -28.38
CA ASP A 148 10.77 14.80 -28.70
C ASP A 148 9.76 15.76 -28.05
N ASN A 149 9.41 15.50 -26.79
CA ASN A 149 8.45 16.29 -25.99
C ASN A 149 7.03 16.33 -26.58
N ARG A 150 6.62 15.30 -27.31
CA ARG A 150 5.24 15.15 -27.82
C ARG A 150 4.37 14.22 -27.00
N ASP A 151 4.96 13.47 -26.08
CA ASP A 151 4.24 12.67 -25.10
C ASP A 151 4.86 12.85 -23.72
N PHE A 152 4.14 12.44 -22.69
CA PHE A 152 4.68 12.40 -21.34
C PHE A 152 4.08 11.27 -20.52
N TRP A 153 4.83 10.84 -19.52
CA TRP A 153 4.34 9.96 -18.47
C TRP A 153 4.40 10.69 -17.14
N LEU A 154 3.34 10.53 -16.36
CA LEU A 154 3.27 10.98 -14.98
C LEU A 154 3.03 9.75 -14.11
N SER A 155 3.84 9.56 -13.08
CA SER A 155 3.73 8.37 -12.24
C SER A 155 3.84 8.72 -10.77
N PHE A 156 3.32 7.84 -9.93
CA PHE A 156 3.56 7.87 -8.50
C PHE A 156 3.81 6.44 -8.03
N GLU A 157 4.69 6.32 -7.04
CA GLU A 157 5.07 5.01 -6.50
C GLU A 157 4.00 4.50 -5.53
N GLU A 158 3.56 3.27 -5.77
CA GLU A 158 2.88 2.42 -4.83
C GLU A 158 3.93 1.54 -4.15
N LEU A 159 4.38 1.94 -2.95
CA LEU A 159 5.26 1.15 -2.08
C LEU A 159 6.46 0.44 -2.77
N ASN A 160 7.63 1.06 -2.76
CA ASN A 160 8.95 0.41 -2.96
C ASN A 160 9.16 -0.41 -4.26
N SER A 161 8.42 -0.16 -5.35
CA SER A 161 8.84 -0.34 -6.77
C SER A 161 7.67 -0.29 -7.75
N TYR A 162 6.46 -0.64 -7.28
CA TYR A 162 5.26 -0.56 -8.10
C TYR A 162 4.90 0.88 -8.35
N LYS A 163 4.38 1.18 -9.53
CA LYS A 163 3.97 2.54 -9.87
C LYS A 163 2.75 2.53 -10.77
N TRP A 164 1.86 3.46 -10.48
CA TRP A 164 0.82 3.83 -11.43
C TRP A 164 1.40 4.85 -12.38
N ILE A 165 1.30 4.58 -13.67
CA ILE A 165 1.79 5.45 -14.74
C ILE A 165 0.61 5.92 -15.57
N TYR A 166 0.42 7.22 -15.62
CA TYR A 166 -0.45 7.86 -16.59
C TYR A 166 0.31 8.03 -17.91
N ILE A 167 -0.26 7.47 -18.99
CA ILE A 167 0.28 7.59 -20.35
C ILE A 167 -0.59 8.57 -21.12
N ASN A 168 -0.05 9.75 -21.43
CA ASN A 168 -0.79 10.82 -22.05
C ASN A 168 -1.37 10.45 -23.43
N SER A 169 -0.57 9.87 -24.33
CA SER A 169 -1.03 9.44 -25.66
C SER A 169 -2.23 8.49 -25.66
N ARG A 170 -2.45 7.78 -24.55
CA ARG A 170 -3.56 6.82 -24.39
C ARG A 170 -4.65 7.33 -23.44
N ASN A 171 -4.39 8.39 -22.69
CA ASN A 171 -5.27 8.89 -21.62
C ASN A 171 -5.71 7.79 -20.64
N ILE A 172 -4.77 6.97 -20.20
CA ILE A 172 -5.02 5.86 -19.25
C ILE A 172 -3.97 5.81 -18.15
N TRP A 173 -4.39 5.31 -17.00
CA TRP A 173 -3.52 4.83 -15.95
C TRP A 173 -3.21 3.35 -16.16
N VAL A 174 -1.92 3.00 -16.16
CA VAL A 174 -1.42 1.63 -16.24
C VAL A 174 -0.66 1.33 -14.95
N TYR A 175 -0.84 0.12 -14.45
CA TYR A 175 -0.08 -0.39 -13.33
C TYR A 175 1.18 -1.09 -13.86
N ASP A 176 2.36 -0.68 -13.41
CA ASP A 176 3.67 -1.21 -13.83
C ASP A 176 4.33 -1.93 -12.64
N ASP A 177 4.60 -3.22 -12.85
CA ASP A 177 5.14 -4.19 -11.87
C ASP A 177 6.67 -4.32 -11.91
#